data_AF-A0A6F9DZR4-F1
#
_entry.id   AF-A0A6F9DZR4-F1
#
_cell.length_a   1.000
_cell.length_b   1.000
_cell.length_c   1.000
_cell.angle_alpha   90.00
_cell.angle_beta   90.00
_cell.angle_gamma   90.00
#
_symmetry.space_group_name_H-M   'P 1'
#
loop_
_entity.id
_entity.type
_entity.pdbx_description
1 polymer ?
#
loop_
_entity_poly.entity_id
_entity_poly.type
_entity_poly.pdbx_seq_one_letter_code
_entity_poly.pdbx_strand_id
1 'polypeptide(L)'
;MNYVEAFAGAPLGVYFKNTLIVAVLVTVGQVVTAILAAYVFGLFRFPGRDLLFYLVIGTMMIPIQVTLLPNYLLISSLGWLNTYLGAAAPQLANAFGVFFLRQHLLGFPRELLEAARVDGAGTWRTLWQVVVPVIRSPIVALVILVFVNTWNEYLWPLVVLTDPPMKTLTVGLQGFVSMEGGNNWGPLMAAATLTTLPALLLYLVAQRQIISSFMQSGLK
;
A
#
# COMPACT_ATOMS: atom_id res chain seq x y z
N MET A 1 -19.63 -16.02 -23.02
CA MET A 1 -18.64 -16.97 -23.55
C MET A 1 -17.21 -16.54 -23.19
N ASN A 2 -16.81 -15.30 -23.49
CA ASN A 2 -15.45 -14.78 -23.25
C ASN A 2 -14.92 -14.87 -21.79
N TYR A 3 -15.76 -14.66 -20.78
CA TYR A 3 -15.31 -14.77 -19.38
C TYR A 3 -15.00 -16.23 -18.98
N VAL A 4 -15.82 -17.20 -19.44
CA VAL A 4 -15.63 -18.62 -19.12
C VAL A 4 -14.37 -19.18 -19.80
N GLU A 5 -14.08 -18.75 -21.03
CA GLU A 5 -12.84 -19.09 -21.74
C GLU A 5 -11.60 -18.41 -21.15
N ALA A 6 -11.72 -17.17 -20.68
CA ALA A 6 -10.63 -16.48 -19.97
C ALA A 6 -10.26 -17.21 -18.65
N PHE A 7 -11.25 -17.76 -17.94
CA PHE A 7 -11.03 -18.61 -16.76
C PHE A 7 -10.53 -20.02 -17.11
N ALA A 8 -10.73 -20.50 -18.34
CA ALA A 8 -10.27 -21.82 -18.80
C ALA A 8 -8.85 -21.79 -19.41
N GLY A 9 -8.40 -20.66 -19.96
CA GLY A 9 -7.11 -20.53 -20.66
C GLY A 9 -5.92 -20.07 -19.81
N ALA A 10 -6.14 -19.42 -18.66
CA ALA A 10 -5.10 -19.19 -17.66
C ALA A 10 -5.68 -19.17 -16.25
N PRO A 11 -4.87 -19.39 -15.20
CA PRO A 11 -5.35 -19.44 -13.83
C PRO A 11 -5.62 -18.03 -13.26
N LEU A 12 -6.54 -17.27 -13.88
CA LEU A 12 -6.89 -15.90 -13.50
C LEU A 12 -7.34 -15.80 -12.03
N GLY A 13 -8.03 -16.82 -11.52
CA GLY A 13 -8.40 -16.90 -10.10
C GLY A 13 -7.17 -16.97 -9.17
N VAL A 14 -6.11 -17.67 -9.58
CA VAL A 14 -4.85 -17.73 -8.85
C VAL A 14 -4.15 -16.37 -8.89
N TYR A 15 -4.10 -15.73 -10.07
CA TYR A 15 -3.47 -14.42 -10.21
C TYR A 15 -4.20 -13.33 -9.41
N PHE A 16 -5.53 -13.36 -9.39
CA PHE A 16 -6.34 -12.49 -8.56
C PHE A 16 -6.06 -12.71 -7.06
N LYS A 17 -6.02 -13.98 -6.62
CA LYS A 17 -5.66 -14.34 -5.24
C LYS A 17 -4.26 -13.82 -4.88
N ASN A 18 -3.27 -14.01 -5.76
CA ASN A 18 -1.91 -13.55 -5.53
C ASN A 18 -1.85 -12.03 -5.40
N THR A 19 -2.49 -11.29 -6.32
CA THR A 19 -2.58 -9.83 -6.24
C THR A 19 -3.23 -9.38 -4.95
N LEU A 20 -4.34 -10.00 -4.55
CA LEU A 20 -5.04 -9.64 -3.32
C LEU A 20 -4.16 -9.87 -2.09
N ILE A 21 -3.48 -11.01 -1.99
CA ILE A 21 -2.59 -11.32 -0.87
C ILE A 21 -1.46 -10.30 -0.78
N VAL A 22 -0.76 -10.03 -1.90
CA VAL A 22 0.35 -9.07 -1.93
C VAL A 22 -0.14 -7.66 -1.59
N ALA A 23 -1.25 -7.21 -2.19
CA ALA A 23 -1.82 -5.90 -1.92
C ALA A 23 -2.21 -5.72 -0.44
N VAL A 24 -2.81 -6.74 0.18
CA VAL A 24 -3.16 -6.71 1.62
C VAL A 24 -1.91 -6.67 2.49
N LEU A 25 -0.90 -7.50 2.21
CA LEU A 25 0.34 -7.53 3.01
C LEU A 25 1.08 -6.20 2.96
N VAL A 26 1.26 -5.62 1.77
CA VAL A 26 1.89 -4.31 1.60
C VAL A 26 1.07 -3.23 2.29
N THR A 27 -0.25 -3.20 2.08
CA THR A 27 -1.14 -2.18 2.66
C THR A 27 -1.10 -2.21 4.18
N VAL A 28 -1.26 -3.37 4.80
CA VAL A 28 -1.24 -3.52 6.26
C VAL A 28 0.13 -3.16 6.81
N GLY A 29 1.21 -3.69 6.21
CA GLY A 29 2.57 -3.38 6.64
C GLY A 29 2.88 -1.89 6.58
N GLN A 30 2.62 -1.28 5.43
CA GLN A 30 2.89 0.13 5.19
C GLN A 30 2.05 1.06 6.07
N VAL A 31 0.77 0.73 6.30
CA VAL A 31 -0.10 1.55 7.17
C VAL A 31 0.32 1.42 8.63
N VAL A 32 0.64 0.21 9.11
CA VAL A 32 1.09 0.01 10.49
C VAL A 32 2.42 0.73 10.73
N THR A 33 3.41 0.57 9.84
CA THR A 33 4.70 1.26 9.97
C THR A 33 4.55 2.77 9.87
N ALA A 34 3.67 3.27 8.98
CA ALA A 34 3.36 4.68 8.87
C ALA A 34 2.71 5.24 10.14
N ILE A 35 1.72 4.55 10.73
CA ILE A 35 1.07 4.97 11.98
C ILE A 35 2.10 5.08 13.10
N LEU A 36 2.94 4.06 13.27
CA LEU A 36 3.96 4.04 14.32
C LEU A 36 4.98 5.16 14.17
N ALA A 37 5.55 5.32 12.97
CA ALA A 37 6.53 6.36 12.69
C ALA A 37 5.91 7.76 12.81
N ALA A 38 4.72 7.97 12.24
CA ALA A 38 4.02 9.25 12.32
C ALA A 38 3.64 9.62 13.75
N TYR A 39 3.26 8.65 14.59
CA TYR A 39 2.99 8.87 16.01
C TYR A 39 4.21 9.45 16.73
N VAL A 40 5.38 8.85 16.52
CA VAL A 40 6.65 9.31 17.12
C VAL A 40 7.07 10.66 16.53
N PHE A 41 7.12 10.80 15.20
CA PHE A 41 7.58 12.04 14.56
C PHE A 41 6.60 13.23 14.69
N GLY A 42 5.31 12.96 14.93
CA GLY A 42 4.26 13.96 15.05
C GLY A 42 4.03 14.42 16.48
N LEU A 43 3.97 13.50 17.44
CA LEU A 43 3.53 13.78 18.81
C LEU A 43 4.64 13.78 19.86
N PHE A 44 5.79 13.15 19.59
CA PHE A 44 6.91 13.11 20.54
C PHE A 44 7.93 14.21 20.23
N ARG A 45 8.64 14.64 21.28
CA ARG A 45 9.75 15.58 21.20
C ARG A 45 11.01 14.87 21.70
N PHE A 46 12.02 14.77 20.83
CA PHE A 46 13.32 14.19 21.16
C PHE A 46 14.40 14.84 20.28
N PRO A 47 15.66 14.88 20.72
CA PRO A 47 16.74 15.51 19.96
C PRO A 47 16.94 14.80 18.61
N GLY A 48 17.11 15.58 17.53
CA GLY A 48 17.31 15.04 16.18
C GLY A 48 16.05 14.56 15.45
N ARG A 49 14.85 14.69 16.06
CA ARG A 49 13.58 14.27 15.46
C ARG A 49 13.37 14.78 14.04
N ASP A 50 13.53 16.08 13.84
CA ASP A 50 13.23 16.71 12.55
C ASP A 50 14.27 16.35 11.48
N LEU A 51 15.55 16.18 11.87
CA LEU A 51 16.60 15.66 10.99
C LEU A 51 16.29 14.23 10.51
N LEU A 52 15.96 13.32 11.44
CA LEU A 52 15.57 11.95 11.11
C LEU A 52 14.33 11.92 10.21
N PHE A 53 13.36 12.79 10.47
CA PHE A 53 12.19 12.91 9.62
C PHE A 53 12.54 13.41 8.21
N TYR A 54 13.45 14.37 8.06
CA TYR A 54 13.92 14.81 6.75
C TYR A 54 14.72 13.74 6.01
N LEU A 55 15.47 12.89 6.72
CA LEU A 55 16.10 11.71 6.11
C LEU A 55 15.07 10.73 5.56
N VAL A 56 13.96 10.49 6.29
CA VAL A 56 12.84 9.69 5.80
C VAL A 56 12.24 10.31 4.54
N ILE A 57 11.94 11.61 4.52
CA ILE A 57 11.45 12.28 3.30
C ILE A 57 12.46 12.17 2.16
N GLY A 58 13.75 12.27 2.46
CA GLY A 58 14.83 12.17 1.48
C GLY A 58 14.79 10.86 0.67
N THR A 59 14.29 9.76 1.26
CA THR A 59 14.17 8.48 0.52
C THR A 59 13.13 8.56 -0.60
N MET A 60 12.17 9.49 -0.55
CA MET A 60 11.19 9.70 -1.62
C MET A 60 11.80 10.30 -2.89
N MET A 61 12.99 10.90 -2.78
CA MET A 61 13.72 11.44 -3.92
C MET A 61 14.43 10.34 -4.72
N ILE A 62 14.56 9.13 -4.15
CA ILE A 62 15.22 8.01 -4.80
C ILE A 62 14.22 7.39 -5.80
N PRO A 63 14.52 7.38 -7.10
CA PRO A 63 13.64 6.76 -8.09
C PRO A 63 13.60 5.25 -7.89
N ILE A 64 12.39 4.68 -7.97
CA ILE A 64 12.16 3.24 -7.70
C ILE A 64 13.01 2.33 -8.60
N GLN A 65 13.30 2.76 -9.83
CA GLN A 65 14.12 2.03 -10.80
C GLN A 65 15.56 1.84 -10.32
N VAL A 66 16.12 2.80 -9.58
CA VAL A 66 17.48 2.70 -9.03
C VAL A 66 17.52 1.71 -7.87
N THR A 67 16.46 1.64 -7.06
CA THR A 67 16.36 0.67 -5.96
C THR A 67 15.98 -0.74 -6.40
N LEU A 68 15.53 -0.92 -7.64
CA LEU A 68 15.01 -2.19 -8.15
C LEU A 68 16.06 -3.31 -8.09
N LEU A 69 17.25 -3.06 -8.65
CA LEU A 69 18.32 -4.06 -8.70
C LEU A 69 18.85 -4.42 -7.30
N PRO A 70 19.18 -3.46 -6.42
CA PRO A 70 19.55 -3.76 -5.03
C PRO A 70 18.49 -4.58 -4.29
N ASN A 71 17.21 -4.20 -4.40
CA ASN A 71 16.13 -4.93 -3.75
C ASN A 71 15.99 -6.35 -4.31
N TYR A 72 16.11 -6.53 -5.63
CA TYR A 72 16.10 -7.87 -6.24
C TYR A 72 17.23 -8.75 -5.71
N LEU A 73 18.47 -8.23 -5.67
CA LEU A 73 19.62 -8.97 -5.14
C LEU A 73 19.44 -9.33 -3.66
N LEU A 74 18.83 -8.44 -2.86
CA LEU A 74 18.52 -8.71 -1.47
C LEU A 74 17.48 -9.83 -1.34
N ILE A 75 16.35 -9.74 -2.03
CA ILE A 75 15.29 -10.74 -1.97
C ILE A 75 15.78 -12.10 -2.51
N SER A 76 16.62 -12.08 -3.55
CA SER A 76 17.29 -13.27 -4.09
C SER A 76 18.23 -13.92 -3.07
N SER A 77 19.10 -13.13 -2.44
CA SER A 77 20.04 -13.66 -1.43
C SER A 77 19.34 -14.17 -0.17
N LEU A 78 18.16 -13.64 0.17
CA LEU A 78 17.28 -14.16 1.23
C LEU A 78 16.51 -15.42 0.83
N GLY A 79 16.55 -15.83 -0.43
CA GLY A 79 15.76 -16.97 -0.95
C GLY A 79 14.26 -16.70 -0.98
N TRP A 80 13.85 -15.43 -1.07
CA TRP A 80 12.44 -15.02 -1.01
C TRP A 80 11.81 -14.79 -2.39
N LEU A 81 12.51 -15.08 -3.49
CA LEU A 81 11.94 -15.07 -4.84
C LEU A 81 10.75 -16.03 -4.91
N ASN A 82 9.74 -15.68 -5.72
CA ASN A 82 8.51 -16.47 -5.86
C ASN A 82 7.76 -16.68 -4.54
N THR A 83 7.85 -15.75 -3.59
CA THR A 83 7.06 -15.75 -2.35
C THR A 83 6.28 -14.44 -2.18
N TYR A 84 5.16 -14.50 -1.46
CA TYR A 84 4.39 -13.29 -1.15
C TYR A 84 5.19 -12.30 -0.29
N LEU A 85 6.03 -12.80 0.62
CA LEU A 85 6.91 -11.95 1.43
C LEU A 85 7.99 -11.28 0.59
N GLY A 86 8.59 -11.99 -0.38
CA GLY A 86 9.54 -11.39 -1.31
C GLY A 86 8.93 -10.25 -2.12
N ALA A 87 7.66 -10.41 -2.55
CA ALA A 87 6.93 -9.34 -3.23
C ALA A 87 6.57 -8.16 -2.30
N ALA A 88 6.20 -8.43 -1.05
CA ALA A 88 5.72 -7.39 -0.14
C ALA A 88 6.84 -6.66 0.63
N ALA A 89 7.92 -7.35 1.00
CA ALA A 89 8.90 -6.90 1.99
C ALA A 89 9.51 -5.51 1.71
N PRO A 90 9.97 -5.18 0.49
CA PRO A 90 10.58 -3.88 0.22
C PRO A 90 9.60 -2.70 0.35
N GLN A 91 8.29 -2.98 0.33
CA GLN A 91 7.23 -1.97 0.32
C GLN A 91 6.50 -1.87 1.66
N LEU A 92 6.87 -2.67 2.67
CA LEU A 92 6.23 -2.65 3.99
C LEU A 92 6.44 -1.33 4.76
N ALA A 93 7.35 -0.47 4.31
CA ALA A 93 7.55 0.87 4.83
C ALA A 93 7.76 1.84 3.68
N ASN A 94 7.09 2.98 3.74
CA ASN A 94 7.19 4.00 2.71
C ASN A 94 7.11 5.40 3.33
N ALA A 95 8.04 6.26 2.94
CA ALA A 95 8.17 7.60 3.48
C ALA A 95 6.93 8.49 3.20
N PHE A 96 6.21 8.30 2.10
CA PHE A 96 4.96 9.02 1.84
C PHE A 96 3.92 8.74 2.92
N GLY A 97 3.73 7.47 3.31
CA GLY A 97 2.76 7.11 4.36
C GLY A 97 3.09 7.76 5.70
N VAL A 98 4.38 7.72 6.08
CA VAL A 98 4.88 8.36 7.30
C VAL A 98 4.65 9.87 7.24
N PHE A 99 5.04 10.52 6.14
CA PHE A 99 4.85 11.95 5.93
C PHE A 99 3.37 12.33 6.01
N PHE A 100 2.52 11.64 5.24
CA PHE A 100 1.10 11.90 5.14
C PHE A 100 0.39 11.83 6.49
N LEU A 101 0.57 10.76 7.26
CA LEU A 101 -0.05 10.64 8.59
C LEU A 101 0.56 11.62 9.60
N ARG A 102 1.86 11.91 9.51
CA ARG A 102 2.48 12.90 10.40
C ARG A 102 1.86 14.27 10.20
N GLN A 103 1.60 14.70 8.97
CA GLN A 103 0.97 16.00 8.71
C GLN A 103 -0.38 16.15 9.43
N HIS A 104 -1.16 15.07 9.49
CA HIS A 104 -2.43 15.05 10.23
C HIS A 104 -2.22 15.07 11.75
N LEU A 105 -1.18 14.38 12.25
CA LEU A 105 -0.86 14.33 13.67
C LEU A 105 -0.24 15.62 14.23
N LEU A 106 0.35 16.48 13.40
CA LEU A 106 0.84 17.78 13.86
C LEU A 106 -0.28 18.69 14.39
N GLY A 107 -1.49 18.55 13.85
CA GLY A 107 -2.70 19.27 14.29
C GLY A 107 -3.50 18.54 15.38
N PHE A 108 -3.01 17.43 15.93
CA PHE A 108 -3.75 16.62 16.87
C PHE A 108 -4.02 17.38 18.20
N PRO A 109 -5.26 17.40 18.72
CA PRO A 109 -5.59 18.07 19.97
C PRO A 109 -4.79 17.48 21.14
N ARG A 110 -3.93 18.28 21.77
CA ARG A 110 -3.07 17.82 22.87
C ARG A 110 -3.85 17.46 24.13
N GLU A 111 -5.00 18.09 24.33
CA GLU A 111 -5.91 17.82 25.45
C GLU A 111 -6.32 16.34 25.51
N LEU A 112 -6.51 15.68 24.36
CA LEU A 112 -6.82 14.25 24.32
C LEU A 112 -5.65 13.38 24.80
N LEU A 113 -4.40 13.81 24.56
CA LEU A 113 -3.21 13.11 25.05
C LEU A 113 -3.03 13.33 26.55
N GLU A 114 -3.35 14.52 27.05
CA GLU A 114 -3.30 14.84 28.47
C GLU A 114 -4.37 14.08 29.25
N ALA A 115 -5.61 14.05 28.75
CA ALA A 115 -6.70 13.25 29.31
C ALA A 115 -6.32 11.76 29.39
N ALA A 116 -5.80 11.19 28.30
CA ALA A 116 -5.35 9.80 28.29
C ALA A 116 -4.24 9.52 29.33
N ARG A 117 -3.35 10.49 29.59
CA ARG A 117 -2.32 10.36 30.63
C ARG A 117 -2.90 10.41 32.03
N VAL A 118 -3.89 11.28 32.27
CA VAL A 118 -4.62 11.36 33.56
C VAL A 118 -5.35 10.04 33.82
N ASP A 119 -5.93 9.42 32.79
CA ASP A 119 -6.56 8.10 32.85
C ASP A 119 -5.55 6.93 32.98
N GLY A 120 -4.24 7.22 33.09
CA GLY A 120 -3.20 6.21 33.23
C GLY A 120 -2.94 5.37 31.98
N ALA A 121 -3.39 5.82 30.80
CA ALA A 121 -3.14 5.12 29.55
C ALA A 121 -1.66 5.24 29.15
N GLY A 122 -0.97 4.09 29.07
CA GLY A 122 0.38 4.02 28.51
C GLY A 122 0.43 4.30 27.01
N THR A 123 1.61 4.61 26.49
CA THR A 123 1.85 5.02 25.09
C THR A 123 1.17 4.14 24.04
N TRP A 124 1.23 2.81 24.21
CA TRP A 124 0.61 1.88 23.27
C TRP A 124 -0.93 1.95 23.29
N ARG A 125 -1.53 2.10 24.47
CA ARG A 125 -2.98 2.28 24.61
C ARG A 125 -3.41 3.62 24.04
N THR A 126 -2.68 4.70 24.33
CA THR A 126 -2.96 6.02 23.76
C THR A 126 -2.92 6.01 22.24
N LEU A 127 -1.95 5.32 21.63
CA LEU A 127 -1.88 5.20 20.17
C LEU A 127 -3.15 4.56 19.59
N TRP A 128 -3.48 3.34 20.03
CA TRP A 128 -4.53 2.55 19.37
C TRP A 128 -5.95 2.91 19.81
N GLN A 129 -6.14 3.41 21.04
CA GLN A 129 -7.46 3.70 21.59
C GLN A 129 -7.84 5.18 21.52
N VAL A 130 -6.88 6.08 21.36
CA VAL A 130 -7.14 7.54 21.31
C VAL A 130 -6.73 8.12 19.96
N VAL A 131 -5.48 7.92 19.56
CA VAL A 131 -4.96 8.58 18.35
C VAL A 131 -5.55 7.99 17.07
N VAL A 132 -5.45 6.67 16.88
CA VAL A 132 -5.92 5.98 15.66
C VAL A 132 -7.41 6.22 15.38
N PRO A 133 -8.33 6.14 16.36
CA PRO A 133 -9.75 6.44 16.11
C PRO A 133 -10.01 7.88 15.67
N VAL A 134 -9.27 8.84 16.22
CA VAL A 134 -9.41 10.27 15.87
C VAL A 134 -8.90 10.55 14.46
N ILE A 135 -7.76 9.97 14.06
CA ILE A 135 -7.21 10.11 12.71
C ILE A 135 -7.66 9.00 11.75
N ARG A 136 -8.81 8.36 11.98
CA ARG A 136 -9.32 7.26 11.14
C ARG A 136 -9.47 7.64 9.67
N SER A 137 -9.91 8.87 9.39
CA SER A 137 -10.18 9.35 8.04
C SER A 137 -8.93 9.36 7.17
N PRO A 138 -7.82 10.02 7.58
CA PRO A 138 -6.57 9.93 6.81
C PRO A 138 -5.97 8.53 6.78
N ILE A 139 -6.13 7.70 7.83
CA ILE A 139 -5.69 6.30 7.78
C ILE A 139 -6.38 5.54 6.66
N VAL A 140 -7.70 5.68 6.52
CA VAL A 140 -8.44 4.99 5.44
C VAL A 140 -8.02 5.53 4.08
N ALA A 141 -7.83 6.84 3.92
CA ALA A 141 -7.30 7.41 2.68
C ALA A 141 -5.94 6.79 2.30
N LEU A 142 -5.03 6.60 3.27
CA LEU A 142 -3.75 5.94 3.05
C LEU A 142 -3.94 4.46 2.66
N VAL A 143 -4.80 3.71 3.35
CA VAL A 143 -5.11 2.31 3.03
C VAL A 143 -5.53 2.16 1.57
N ILE A 144 -6.46 3.01 1.11
CA ILE A 144 -6.97 2.96 -0.27
C ILE A 144 -5.86 3.29 -1.26
N LEU A 145 -5.09 4.35 -1.01
CA LEU A 145 -4.01 4.76 -1.90
C LEU A 145 -2.96 3.66 -2.05
N VAL A 146 -2.52 3.06 -0.94
CA VAL A 146 -1.51 2.00 -0.95
C VAL A 146 -2.06 0.76 -1.64
N PHE A 147 -3.28 0.33 -1.28
CA PHE A 147 -3.88 -0.85 -1.90
C PHE A 147 -4.02 -0.69 -3.41
N VAL A 148 -4.55 0.44 -3.88
CA VAL A 148 -4.74 0.68 -5.32
C VAL A 148 -3.41 0.74 -6.05
N ASN A 149 -2.36 1.31 -5.43
CA ASN A 149 -1.03 1.34 -6.02
C ASN A 149 -0.46 -0.08 -6.15
N THR A 150 -0.43 -0.85 -5.06
CA THR A 150 0.09 -2.24 -5.09
C THR A 150 -0.75 -3.16 -5.98
N TRP A 151 -2.06 -2.98 -6.04
CA TRP A 151 -2.96 -3.74 -6.90
C TRP A 151 -2.61 -3.58 -8.39
N ASN A 152 -2.24 -2.35 -8.79
CA ASN A 152 -1.88 -2.01 -10.17
C ASN A 152 -0.38 -2.15 -10.46
N GLU A 153 0.42 -2.54 -9.47
CA GLU A 153 1.86 -2.64 -9.62
C GLU A 153 2.22 -3.76 -10.62
N TYR A 154 3.16 -3.46 -11.50
CA TYR A 154 3.60 -4.37 -12.55
C TYR A 154 5.09 -4.69 -12.45
N LEU A 155 5.92 -3.63 -12.38
CA LEU A 155 7.37 -3.75 -12.55
C LEU A 155 8.03 -4.67 -11.52
N TRP A 156 7.71 -4.49 -10.23
CA TRP A 156 8.32 -5.28 -9.17
C TRP A 156 7.85 -6.75 -9.16
N PRO A 157 6.52 -7.05 -9.19
CA PRO A 157 6.03 -8.41 -9.32
C PRO A 157 6.57 -9.15 -10.56
N LEU A 158 6.75 -8.47 -11.69
CA LEU A 158 7.31 -9.06 -12.91
C LEU A 158 8.69 -9.68 -12.70
N VAL A 159 9.52 -9.04 -11.86
CA VAL A 159 10.92 -9.44 -11.66
C VAL A 159 11.06 -10.45 -10.51
N VAL A 160 10.22 -10.36 -9.48
CA VAL A 160 10.36 -11.16 -8.25
C VAL A 160 9.45 -12.40 -8.20
N LEU A 161 8.36 -12.41 -8.98
CA LEU A 161 7.38 -13.51 -9.09
C LEU A 161 7.41 -14.10 -10.51
N THR A 162 8.49 -14.79 -10.84
CA THR A 162 8.74 -15.37 -12.15
C THR A 162 7.96 -16.66 -12.40
N ASP A 163 7.68 -17.43 -11.34
CA ASP A 163 6.96 -18.71 -11.44
C ASP A 163 5.52 -18.48 -11.91
N PRO A 164 5.03 -19.22 -12.94
CA PRO A 164 3.67 -19.08 -13.44
C PRO A 164 2.59 -19.06 -12.34
N PRO A 165 2.56 -19.97 -11.34
CA PRO A 165 1.53 -19.96 -10.30
C PRO A 165 1.62 -18.77 -9.32
N MET A 166 2.74 -18.05 -9.28
CA MET A 166 2.96 -16.92 -8.36
C MET A 166 2.71 -15.55 -9.00
N LYS A 167 2.49 -15.49 -10.31
CA LYS A 167 2.23 -14.23 -11.01
C LYS A 167 1.03 -13.50 -10.41
N THR A 168 1.14 -12.17 -10.33
CA THR A 168 0.02 -11.28 -10.04
C THR A 168 -0.85 -11.11 -11.29
N LEU A 169 -2.06 -10.62 -11.10
CA LEU A 169 -3.01 -10.32 -12.17
C LEU A 169 -2.38 -9.44 -13.26
N THR A 170 -1.78 -8.30 -12.90
CA THR A 170 -1.13 -7.38 -13.85
C THR A 170 -0.04 -8.05 -14.69
N VAL A 171 0.77 -8.94 -14.09
CA VAL A 171 1.84 -9.68 -14.76
C VAL A 171 1.29 -10.83 -15.61
N GLY A 172 0.36 -11.61 -15.08
CA GLY A 172 -0.25 -12.74 -15.76
C GLY A 172 -1.03 -12.32 -17.02
N LEU A 173 -1.60 -11.12 -17.01
CA LEU A 173 -2.34 -10.57 -18.15
C LEU A 173 -1.47 -10.15 -19.33
N GLN A 174 -0.24 -9.69 -19.09
CA GLN A 174 0.71 -9.43 -20.17
C GLN A 174 1.07 -10.69 -20.96
N GLY A 175 1.00 -11.87 -20.33
CA GLY A 175 1.21 -13.15 -21.02
C GLY A 175 0.15 -13.49 -22.07
N PHE A 176 -1.00 -12.81 -22.07
CA PHE A 176 -2.04 -12.97 -23.10
C PHE A 176 -1.86 -12.03 -24.30
N VAL A 177 -0.96 -11.06 -24.20
CA VAL A 177 -0.55 -10.20 -25.30
C VAL A 177 0.60 -10.91 -26.03
N SER A 178 0.26 -11.90 -26.85
CA SER A 178 1.26 -12.65 -27.62
C SER A 178 1.86 -11.78 -28.74
N MET A 179 3.20 -11.69 -28.82
CA MET A 179 3.90 -11.06 -29.94
C MET A 179 3.78 -11.87 -31.26
N GLU A 180 3.35 -13.14 -31.21
CA GLU A 180 3.46 -14.09 -32.34
C GLU A 180 2.14 -14.68 -32.86
N GLY A 181 0.97 -14.41 -32.26
CA GLY A 181 -0.21 -15.28 -32.47
C GLY A 181 -1.59 -14.62 -32.59
N GLY A 182 -1.66 -13.30 -32.78
CA GLY A 182 -2.92 -12.55 -32.81
C GLY A 182 -3.39 -12.18 -31.40
N ASN A 183 -3.61 -10.88 -31.18
CA ASN A 183 -4.05 -10.35 -29.89
C ASN A 183 -5.43 -10.92 -29.53
N ASN A 184 -5.49 -11.67 -28.43
CA ASN A 184 -6.75 -12.12 -27.87
C ASN A 184 -7.37 -10.95 -27.06
N TRP A 185 -7.87 -9.95 -27.80
CA TRP A 185 -8.42 -8.70 -27.24
C TRP A 185 -9.57 -8.95 -26.26
N GLY A 186 -10.35 -10.03 -26.45
CA GLY A 186 -11.46 -10.39 -25.56
C GLY A 186 -10.99 -10.67 -24.12
N PRO A 187 -10.11 -11.66 -23.89
CA PRO A 187 -9.50 -11.92 -22.59
C PRO A 187 -8.77 -10.70 -21.99
N LEU A 188 -8.06 -9.93 -22.81
CA LEU A 188 -7.33 -8.74 -22.35
C LEU A 188 -8.29 -7.65 -21.84
N MET A 189 -9.36 -7.33 -22.59
CA MET A 189 -10.36 -6.32 -22.19
C MET A 189 -11.20 -6.79 -21.00
N ALA A 190 -11.59 -8.08 -20.95
CA ALA A 190 -12.27 -8.67 -19.81
C ALA A 190 -11.41 -8.58 -18.54
N ALA A 191 -10.11 -8.79 -18.67
CA ALA A 191 -9.19 -8.73 -17.56
C ALA A 191 -8.82 -7.30 -17.13
N ALA A 192 -8.71 -6.36 -18.07
CA ALA A 192 -8.60 -4.93 -17.77
C ALA A 192 -9.83 -4.38 -17.01
N THR A 193 -11.01 -4.94 -17.30
CA THR A 193 -12.23 -4.65 -16.54
C THR A 193 -12.13 -5.25 -15.12
N LEU A 194 -11.62 -6.48 -14.99
CA LEU A 194 -11.41 -7.12 -13.68
C LEU A 194 -10.34 -6.42 -12.81
N THR A 195 -9.28 -5.90 -13.40
CA THR A 195 -8.23 -5.16 -12.66
C THR A 195 -8.75 -3.82 -12.14
N THR A 196 -9.70 -3.18 -12.82
CA THR A 196 -10.28 -1.89 -12.41
C THR A 196 -11.37 -2.02 -11.34
N LEU A 197 -12.04 -3.18 -11.23
CA LEU A 197 -13.13 -3.40 -10.27
C LEU A 197 -12.74 -3.15 -8.80
N PRO A 198 -11.59 -3.61 -8.26
CA PRO A 198 -11.23 -3.37 -6.87
C PRO A 198 -10.91 -1.91 -6.57
N ALA A 199 -10.28 -1.21 -7.52
CA ALA A 199 -10.06 0.23 -7.41
C ALA A 199 -11.38 1.01 -7.39
N LEU A 200 -12.35 0.62 -8.24
CA LEU A 200 -13.71 1.18 -8.26
C LEU A 200 -14.47 0.91 -6.96
N LEU A 201 -14.46 -0.33 -6.46
CA LEU A 201 -15.11 -0.70 -5.19
C LEU A 201 -14.52 0.07 -4.02
N LEU A 202 -13.18 0.16 -3.95
CA LEU A 202 -12.51 0.94 -2.92
C LEU A 202 -12.83 2.42 -3.05
N TYR A 203 -12.84 2.98 -4.26
CA TYR A 203 -13.26 4.37 -4.48
C TYR A 203 -14.69 4.63 -4.01
N LEU A 204 -15.64 3.73 -4.29
CA LEU A 204 -17.04 3.87 -3.86
C LEU A 204 -17.19 3.82 -2.33
N VAL A 205 -16.36 3.05 -1.64
CA VAL A 205 -16.30 3.03 -0.17
C VAL A 205 -15.57 4.27 0.37
N ALA A 206 -14.51 4.70 -0.32
CA ALA A 206 -13.62 5.80 0.03
C ALA A 206 -14.27 7.17 -0.11
N GLN A 207 -15.08 7.39 -1.14
CA GLN A 207 -15.58 8.71 -1.53
C GLN A 207 -16.24 9.45 -0.37
N ARG A 208 -16.99 8.74 0.49
CA ARG A 208 -17.64 9.33 1.67
C ARG A 208 -16.63 9.81 2.72
N GLN A 209 -15.50 9.13 2.86
CA GLN A 209 -14.46 9.44 3.84
C GLN A 209 -13.47 10.47 3.31
N ILE A 210 -13.07 10.37 2.04
CA ILE A 210 -12.21 11.35 1.36
C ILE A 210 -12.86 12.74 1.41
N ILE A 211 -14.16 12.86 1.08
CA ILE A 211 -14.90 14.13 1.16
C ILE A 211 -14.89 14.68 2.60
N SER A 212 -15.07 13.82 3.61
CA SER A 212 -15.04 14.25 5.02
C SER A 212 -13.65 14.71 5.48
N SER A 213 -12.58 14.12 4.94
CA SER A 213 -11.20 14.49 5.25
C SER A 213 -10.81 15.86 4.68
N PHE A 214 -11.23 16.14 3.43
CA PHE A 214 -10.95 17.43 2.78
C PHE A 214 -11.72 18.58 3.43
N MET A 215 -12.97 18.35 3.84
CA MET A 215 -13.78 19.37 4.53
C MET A 215 -13.18 19.81 5.87
N GLN A 216 -12.53 18.90 6.61
CA GLN A 216 -11.87 19.22 7.88
C GLN A 216 -10.53 19.97 7.70
N SER A 217 -9.86 19.82 6.56
CA SER A 217 -8.61 20.53 6.26
C SER A 217 -8.82 21.92 5.65
N GLY A 218 -9.98 22.20 5.06
CA GLY A 218 -10.31 23.47 4.41
C GLY A 218 -11.03 24.51 5.28
N LEU A 219 -11.48 24.13 6.47
CA LEU A 219 -12.01 25.06 7.48
C LEU A 219 -10.88 25.51 8.42
N LYS A 220 -9.96 26.32 7.88
CA LYS A 220 -9.07 27.20 8.64
C LYS A 220 -8.97 28.54 7.92
#